data_AF-Q3Z848-F1
#
_entry.id   AF-Q3Z848-F1
#
_cell.length_a   1.000
_cell.length_b   1.000
_cell.length_c   1.000
_cell.angle_alpha   90.00
_cell.angle_beta   90.00
_cell.angle_gamma   90.00
#
_symmetry.space_group_name_H-M   'P 1'
#
loop_
_entity.id
_entity.type
_entity.pdbx_description
1 polymer ?
#
loop_
_entity_poly.entity_id
_entity_poly.type
_entity_poly.pdbx_seq_one_letter_code
_entity_poly.pdbx_strand_id
1 'polypeptide(L)'
;MWFLIGLVVGSLITALIWWIKKAKANLKWYEWIIGILGLALLLFTVQNFFASFAELEPTAAYTFLLATGLPSLIFLVVAWQLVTRRIKSS
;
A
#
# COMPACT_ATOMS: atom_id res chain seq x y z
N MET A 1 1.27 -18.97 0.56
CA MET A 1 1.30 -17.57 0.06
C MET A 1 0.38 -16.64 0.84
N TRP A 2 -0.92 -16.92 0.95
CA TRP A 2 -1.86 -16.08 1.70
C TRP A 2 -1.45 -15.79 3.15
N PHE A 3 -0.89 -16.79 3.85
CA PHE A 3 -0.35 -16.60 5.19
C PHE A 3 0.78 -15.55 5.25
N LEU A 4 1.80 -15.68 4.38
CA LEU A 4 2.92 -14.73 4.33
C LEU A 4 2.47 -13.33 3.90
N ILE A 5 1.56 -13.24 2.91
CA ILE A 5 0.97 -11.96 2.50
C ILE A 5 0.24 -11.32 3.68
N GLY A 6 -0.60 -12.08 4.38
CA GLY A 6 -1.31 -11.60 5.58
C GLY A 6 -0.36 -11.15 6.68
N LEU A 7 0.76 -11.85 6.88
CA LEU A 7 1.77 -11.50 7.87
C LEU A 7 2.47 -10.18 7.49
N VAL A 8 2.90 -10.03 6.24
CA VAL A 8 3.51 -8.78 5.75
C VAL A 8 2.53 -7.61 5.85
N VAL A 9 1.30 -7.79 5.41
CA VAL A 9 0.25 -6.76 5.44
C VAL A 9 -0.09 -6.39 6.89
N GLY A 10 -0.28 -7.37 7.77
CA GLY A 10 -0.53 -7.14 9.19
C GLY A 10 0.62 -6.40 9.87
N SER A 11 1.86 -6.75 9.52
CA SER A 11 3.07 -6.06 10.02
C SER A 11 3.08 -4.59 9.59
N LEU A 12 2.82 -4.33 8.31
CA LEU A 12 2.81 -2.98 7.74
C LEU A 12 1.68 -2.12 8.35
N ILE A 13 0.48 -2.67 8.48
CA ILE A 13 -0.66 -1.98 9.12
C ILE A 13 -0.33 -1.67 10.58
N THR A 14 0.25 -2.63 11.31
CA THR A 14 0.62 -2.42 12.72
C THR A 14 1.68 -1.33 12.87
N ALA A 15 2.71 -1.37 12.02
CA ALA A 15 3.75 -0.34 11.99
C ALA A 15 3.18 1.05 11.67
N LEU A 16 2.23 1.12 10.72
CA LEU A 16 1.54 2.35 10.35
C LEU A 16 0.70 2.90 11.51
N ILE A 17 -0.11 2.07 12.17
CA ILE A 17 -0.93 2.47 13.32
C ILE A 17 -0.03 2.95 14.46
N TRP A 18 1.05 2.23 14.74
CA TRP A 18 2.00 2.61 15.78
C TRP A 18 2.65 3.97 15.47
N TRP A 19 3.05 4.19 14.22
CA TRP A 19 3.61 5.45 13.78
C TRP A 19 2.61 6.61 13.89
N ILE A 20 1.37 6.43 13.45
CA ILE A 20 0.29 7.43 13.56
C ILE A 20 0.07 7.83 15.02
N LYS A 21 -0.03 6.84 15.92
CA LYS A 21 -0.20 7.07 17.37
C LYS A 21 0.98 7.84 17.96
N LYS A 22 2.22 7.42 17.65
CA LYS A 22 3.44 8.09 18.12
C LYS A 22 3.54 9.53 17.62
N ALA A 23 3.15 9.77 16.37
CA ALA A 23 3.18 11.09 15.76
C ALA A 23 2.00 12.00 16.18
N LYS A 24 1.07 11.51 17.02
CA LYS A 24 -0.20 12.19 17.37
C LYS A 24 -0.93 12.71 16.12
N ALA A 25 -0.79 11.99 15.02
CA ALA A 25 -1.24 12.44 13.72
C ALA A 25 -2.76 12.27 13.61
N ASN A 26 -3.47 13.38 13.38
CA ASN A 26 -4.88 13.33 13.00
C ASN A 26 -4.98 13.24 11.47
N LEU A 27 -5.26 12.03 10.96
CA LEU A 27 -5.41 11.77 9.54
C LEU A 27 -6.67 12.45 8.99
N LYS A 28 -6.51 13.21 7.91
CA LYS A 28 -7.63 13.80 7.19
C LYS A 28 -8.31 12.76 6.31
N TRP A 29 -9.58 13.01 5.97
CA TRP A 29 -10.42 12.08 5.21
C TRP A 29 -9.79 11.67 3.87
N TYR A 30 -9.18 12.61 3.14
CA TYR A 30 -8.54 12.34 1.85
C TYR A 30 -7.28 11.48 1.98
N GLU A 31 -6.52 11.61 3.08
CA GLU A 31 -5.31 10.81 3.30
C GLU A 31 -5.64 9.36 3.60
N TRP A 32 -6.73 9.15 4.36
CA TRP A 32 -7.29 7.83 4.59
C TRP A 32 -7.73 7.19 3.27
N ILE A 33 -8.45 7.92 2.41
CA ILE A 33 -8.91 7.38 1.12
C ILE A 33 -7.72 7.04 0.21
N ILE A 34 -6.77 7.95 0.04
CA ILE A 34 -5.59 7.71 -0.82
C ILE A 34 -4.77 6.52 -0.27
N GLY A 35 -4.57 6.46 1.05
CA GLY A 35 -3.87 5.36 1.70
C GLY A 35 -4.56 4.01 1.51
N ILE A 36 -5.89 3.95 1.70
CA ILE A 36 -6.68 2.72 1.51
C ILE A 36 -6.66 2.29 0.04
N LEU A 37 -6.84 3.23 -0.90
CA LEU A 37 -6.79 2.93 -2.34
C LEU A 37 -5.41 2.41 -2.76
N GLY A 38 -4.34 3.03 -2.26
CA GLY A 38 -2.97 2.56 -2.48
C GLY A 38 -2.77 1.15 -1.93
N LEU A 39 -3.23 0.87 -0.71
CA LEU A 39 -3.12 -0.47 -0.12
C LEU A 39 -3.93 -1.51 -0.88
N ALA A 40 -5.17 -1.19 -1.27
CA ALA A 40 -6.03 -2.08 -2.04
C ALA A 40 -5.42 -2.43 -3.41
N LEU A 41 -4.88 -1.44 -4.13
CA LEU A 41 -4.18 -1.67 -5.39
C LEU A 41 -2.92 -2.51 -5.20
N LEU A 42 -2.17 -2.31 -4.12
CA LEU A 42 -0.98 -3.11 -3.83
C LEU A 42 -1.36 -4.57 -3.59
N LEU A 43 -2.41 -4.83 -2.80
CA LEU A 43 -2.92 -6.19 -2.56
C LEU A 43 -3.39 -6.85 -3.85
N PHE A 44 -4.15 -6.12 -4.66
CA PHE A 44 -4.59 -6.58 -5.98
C PHE A 44 -3.41 -6.93 -6.89
N THR A 45 -2.38 -6.07 -6.91
CA THR A 45 -1.15 -6.31 -7.69
C THR A 45 -0.46 -7.60 -7.24
N VAL A 46 -0.24 -7.76 -5.94
CA VAL A 46 0.47 -8.93 -5.38
C VAL A 46 -0.31 -10.21 -5.67
N GLN A 47 -1.63 -10.20 -5.46
CA GLN A 47 -2.48 -11.35 -5.75
C GLN A 47 -2.39 -11.77 -7.22
N ASN A 48 -2.56 -10.83 -8.15
CA ASN A 48 -2.57 -11.13 -9.57
C ASN A 48 -1.18 -11.47 -10.12
N PHE A 49 -0.12 -10.83 -9.62
CA PHE A 49 1.26 -11.18 -9.97
C PHE A 49 1.52 -12.67 -9.71
N PHE A 50 1.18 -13.13 -8.51
CA PHE A 50 1.38 -14.51 -8.12
C PHE A 50 0.45 -15.49 -8.85
N ALA A 51 -0.79 -15.10 -9.12
CA ALA A 51 -1.73 -15.90 -9.91
C ALA A 51 -1.23 -16.08 -11.35
N SER A 52 -0.82 -15.00 -12.02
CA SER A 52 -0.29 -15.05 -13.38
C SER A 52 0.99 -15.88 -13.50
N PHE A 53 1.87 -15.84 -12.48
CA PHE A 53 3.04 -16.73 -12.45
C PHE A 53 2.67 -18.21 -12.29
N ALA A 54 1.63 -18.51 -11.50
CA ALA A 54 1.12 -19.88 -11.37
C ALA A 54 0.48 -20.40 -12.67
N GLU A 55 -0.04 -19.49 -13.49
CA GLU A 55 -0.60 -19.77 -14.82
C GLU A 55 0.44 -19.72 -15.95
N LEU A 56 1.75 -19.62 -15.63
CA LEU A 56 2.85 -19.54 -16.60
C LEU A 56 2.76 -18.34 -17.55
N GLU A 57 2.14 -17.24 -17.10
CA GLU A 57 1.98 -15.98 -17.84
C GLU A 57 2.83 -14.86 -17.21
N PRO A 58 4.18 -14.92 -17.33
CA PRO A 58 5.06 -13.94 -16.69
C PRO A 58 4.86 -12.52 -17.23
N THR A 59 4.51 -12.38 -18.51
CA THR A 59 4.23 -11.07 -19.12
C THR A 59 3.04 -10.39 -18.44
N ALA A 60 1.97 -11.11 -18.13
CA ALA A 60 0.83 -10.59 -17.39
C ALA A 60 1.24 -10.19 -15.97
N ALA A 61 2.04 -11.02 -15.29
CA ALA A 61 2.53 -10.73 -13.95
C ALA A 61 3.31 -9.40 -13.89
N TYR A 62 4.29 -9.20 -14.77
CA TYR A 62 5.03 -7.93 -14.85
C TYR A 62 4.16 -6.75 -15.25
N THR A 63 3.13 -6.98 -16.06
CA THR A 63 2.15 -5.93 -16.42
C THR A 63 1.40 -5.43 -15.19
N PHE A 64 0.98 -6.31 -14.28
CA PHE A 64 0.37 -5.88 -13.01
C PHE A 64 1.30 -5.01 -12.16
N LEU A 65 2.61 -5.34 -12.09
CA LEU A 65 3.57 -4.49 -11.35
C LEU A 65 3.61 -3.05 -11.86
N LEU A 66 3.51 -2.85 -13.18
CA LEU A 66 3.54 -1.52 -13.79
C LEU A 66 2.18 -0.83 -13.78
N ALA A 67 1.12 -1.55 -14.16
CA ALA A 67 -0.21 -0.98 -14.36
C ALA A 67 -0.94 -0.67 -13.05
N THR A 68 -0.73 -1.47 -12.01
CA THR A 68 -1.41 -1.29 -10.71
C THR A 68 -0.43 -1.18 -9.56
N GLY A 69 0.71 -1.88 -9.62
CA GLY A 69 1.75 -1.82 -8.61
C GLY A 69 2.39 -0.44 -8.48
N LEU A 70 2.84 0.16 -9.58
CA LEU A 70 3.45 1.48 -9.56
C LEU A 70 2.47 2.57 -9.07
N PRO A 71 1.22 2.66 -9.58
CA PRO A 71 0.22 3.57 -9.00
C PRO A 71 -0.04 3.35 -7.51
N SER A 72 -0.05 2.09 -7.05
CA SER A 72 -0.24 1.77 -5.62
C SER A 72 0.85 2.41 -4.75
N LEU A 73 2.12 2.30 -5.17
CA LEU A 73 3.26 2.86 -4.45
C LEU A 73 3.20 4.39 -4.47
N ILE A 74 2.82 4.99 -5.59
CA ILE A 74 2.63 6.44 -5.70
C ILE A 74 1.58 6.91 -4.70
N PHE A 75 0.41 6.27 -4.63
CA PHE A 75 -0.64 6.64 -3.68
C PHE A 75 -0.18 6.51 -2.23
N LEU A 76 0.50 5.42 -1.89
CA LEU A 76 1.03 5.23 -0.53
C LEU A 76 2.07 6.29 -0.15
N VAL A 77 2.99 6.62 -1.06
CA VAL A 77 4.00 7.67 -0.85
C VAL A 77 3.34 9.04 -0.74
N VAL A 78 2.34 9.35 -1.57
CA VAL A 78 1.60 10.61 -1.51
C VAL A 78 0.86 10.73 -0.18
N ALA A 79 0.13 9.68 0.24
CA ALA A 79 -0.55 9.66 1.53
C ALA A 79 0.43 9.89 2.68
N TRP A 80 1.58 9.21 2.69
CA TRP A 80 2.64 9.45 3.67
C TRP A 80 3.12 10.91 3.65
N GLN A 81 3.49 11.43 2.47
CA GLN A 81 4.03 12.78 2.31
C GLN A 81 3.05 13.85 2.81
N LEU A 82 1.75 13.71 2.51
CA LEU A 82 0.71 14.63 3.00
C LEU A 82 0.67 14.66 4.53
N VAL A 83 0.69 13.49 5.18
CA VAL A 83 0.63 13.36 6.63
C VAL A 83 1.88 13.95 7.28
N THR A 84 3.07 13.53 6.82
CA THR A 84 4.34 13.98 7.39
C THR A 84 4.59 15.47 7.24
N ARG A 85 4.30 16.05 6.07
CA ARG A 85 4.48 17.48 5.84
C ARG A 85 3.53 18.29 6.71
N ARG A 86 2.28 17.85 6.88
CA ARG A 86 1.33 18.52 7.78
C ARG A 86 1.82 18.50 9.23
N ILE A 87 2.26 17.34 9.72
CA ILE A 87 2.74 17.20 11.10
C ILE A 87 3.94 18.11 11.37
N LYS A 88 4.85 18.29 10.40
CA LYS A 88 6.01 19.20 10.53
C LYS A 88 5.65 20.68 10.45
N SER A 89 4.52 21.00 9.83
CA SER A 89 4.04 22.37 9.62
C SER A 89 3.12 22.87 10.75
N SER A 90 2.74 21.99 11.69
CA SER A 90 1.89 22.29 12.85
C SER A 90 2.73 22.35 14.11
#